data_AF-A0A7X2PGY1-F1
#
_entry.id   AF-A0A7X2PGY1-F1
#
_cell.length_a   1.000
_cell.length_b   1.000
_cell.length_c   1.000
_cell.angle_alpha   90.00
_cell.angle_beta   90.00
_cell.angle_gamma   90.00
#
_symmetry.space_group_name_H-M   'P 1'
#
loop_
_entity.id
_entity.type
_entity.pdbx_description
1 polymer ?
#
loop_
_entity_poly.entity_id
_entity_poly.type
_entity_poly.pdbx_seq_one_letter_code
_entity_poly.pdbx_strand_id
1 'polypeptide(L)'
;MKKIIGVSVLAALSIFALAVSAADDSGYIRGRGNPTGAGLFVDGKYVGPAGRFSVPEKYAVAAGDHEIVLRDPRFEDFTTKLSVKPGKTTKFKYKLKPVETPKPPFGRLRFGGGEAESFISVTTGDISPVYINDKFYGFLDELNNRGGGLLLPPGTYKLRCSSTLFGEINQDVTLTANKVTVVPLSKGK
;
A
#
# COMPACT_ATOMS: atom_id res chain seq x y z
N MET A 1 20.97 67.73 -49.05
CA MET A 1 20.64 67.87 -47.61
C MET A 1 20.92 66.54 -46.91
N LYS A 2 21.80 66.58 -45.89
CA LYS A 2 22.15 65.68 -44.75
C LYS A 2 22.03 64.13 -44.84
N LYS A 3 23.18 63.46 -44.56
CA LYS A 3 23.37 62.07 -44.10
C LYS A 3 22.79 61.86 -42.69
N ILE A 4 22.27 60.67 -42.36
CA ILE A 4 22.32 60.07 -41.00
C ILE A 4 22.50 58.54 -41.10
N ILE A 5 23.51 58.04 -40.40
CA ILE A 5 23.83 56.62 -40.14
C ILE A 5 23.05 56.20 -38.89
N GLY A 6 22.38 55.05 -38.91
CA GLY A 6 21.66 54.50 -37.76
C GLY A 6 22.15 53.10 -37.41
N VAL A 7 23.03 53.01 -36.42
CA VAL A 7 23.46 51.78 -35.74
C VAL A 7 22.26 51.16 -35.03
N SER A 8 21.92 49.91 -35.33
CA SER A 8 20.94 49.17 -34.54
C SER A 8 21.67 48.37 -33.47
N VAL A 9 21.49 48.77 -32.22
CA VAL A 9 22.07 48.15 -31.03
C VAL A 9 21.41 46.79 -30.77
N LEU A 10 22.23 45.76 -30.59
CA LEU A 10 21.84 44.42 -30.14
C LEU A 10 21.55 44.46 -28.63
N ALA A 11 20.30 44.25 -28.22
CA ALA A 11 19.97 44.02 -26.81
C ALA A 11 19.77 42.52 -26.58
N ALA A 12 20.76 41.85 -26.00
CA ALA A 12 20.64 40.47 -25.55
C ALA A 12 19.91 40.43 -24.21
N LEU A 13 18.70 39.87 -24.19
CA LEU A 13 17.96 39.59 -22.96
C LEU A 13 18.44 38.25 -22.40
N SER A 14 19.29 38.28 -21.37
CA SER A 14 19.66 37.08 -20.62
C SER A 14 18.50 36.64 -19.74
N ILE A 15 17.88 35.50 -20.07
CA ILE A 15 16.89 34.85 -19.23
C ILE A 15 17.64 34.10 -18.12
N PHE A 16 17.57 34.60 -16.89
CA PHE A 16 17.98 33.85 -15.70
C PHE A 16 16.85 32.88 -15.33
N ALA A 17 16.99 31.61 -15.67
CA ALA A 17 16.10 30.57 -15.16
C ALA A 17 16.50 30.26 -13.70
N LEU A 18 15.73 30.75 -12.73
CA LEU A 18 15.81 30.29 -11.36
C LEU A 18 15.27 28.85 -11.33
N ALA A 19 16.17 27.88 -11.19
CA ALA A 19 15.79 26.54 -10.76
C ALA A 19 15.31 26.63 -9.31
N VAL A 20 13.99 26.68 -9.10
CA VAL A 20 13.41 26.46 -7.78
C VAL A 20 13.67 25.00 -7.44
N SER A 21 14.63 24.73 -6.57
CA SER A 21 14.74 23.42 -5.94
C SER A 21 13.46 23.24 -5.13
N ALA A 22 12.59 22.32 -5.54
CA ALA A 22 11.52 21.85 -4.67
C ALA A 22 12.21 21.27 -3.43
N ALA A 23 12.15 22.00 -2.32
CA ALA A 23 12.49 21.42 -1.04
C ALA A 23 11.60 20.19 -0.86
N ASP A 24 12.19 19.08 -0.41
CA ASP A 24 11.46 17.87 -0.10
C ASP A 24 10.52 18.17 1.10
N ASP A 25 9.34 18.72 0.81
CA ASP A 25 8.30 19.13 1.76
C ASP A 25 7.60 17.92 2.39
N SER A 26 8.17 16.72 2.25
CA SER A 26 7.67 15.51 2.89
C SER A 26 8.18 15.37 4.32
N GLY A 27 7.33 14.87 5.21
CA GLY A 27 7.73 14.25 6.46
C GLY A 27 7.53 12.74 6.40
N TYR A 28 7.58 12.09 7.55
CA TYR A 28 7.36 10.66 7.68
C TYR A 28 6.33 10.36 8.77
N ILE A 29 5.57 9.29 8.61
CA ILE A 29 4.73 8.73 9.68
C ILE A 29 5.21 7.35 10.07
N ARG A 30 5.05 6.99 11.34
CA ARG A 30 5.34 5.64 11.85
C ARG A 30 4.32 5.25 12.91
N GLY A 31 3.54 4.21 12.63
CA GLY A 31 2.62 3.59 13.57
C GLY A 31 3.33 2.55 14.45
N ARG A 32 2.87 2.41 15.70
CA ARG A 32 3.25 1.27 16.57
C ARG A 32 2.03 0.78 17.33
N GLY A 33 1.64 -0.47 17.13
CA GLY A 33 0.41 -1.00 17.69
C GLY A 33 0.16 -2.46 17.33
N ASN A 34 -1.07 -2.90 17.54
CA ASN A 34 -1.54 -4.26 17.23
C ASN A 34 -2.91 -4.17 16.51
N PRO A 35 -3.14 -4.95 15.43
CA PRO A 35 -2.22 -5.90 14.80
C PRO A 35 -1.12 -5.22 13.96
N THR A 36 0.08 -5.80 13.95
CA THR A 36 1.23 -5.29 13.19
C THR A 36 0.95 -5.25 11.67
N GLY A 37 0.20 -6.23 11.15
CA GLY A 37 -0.14 -6.36 9.73
C GLY A 37 -1.29 -5.46 9.25
N ALA A 38 -1.87 -4.60 10.11
CA ALA A 38 -2.92 -3.67 9.68
C ALA A 38 -2.46 -2.82 8.50
N GLY A 39 -3.31 -2.64 7.48
CA GLY A 39 -3.04 -1.73 6.38
C GLY A 39 -3.11 -0.28 6.84
N LEU A 40 -2.11 0.52 6.52
CA LEU A 40 -2.05 1.95 6.82
C LEU A 40 -2.51 2.73 5.59
N PHE A 41 -3.53 3.56 5.79
CA PHE A 41 -4.08 4.45 4.79
C PHE A 41 -3.87 5.91 5.21
N VAL A 42 -3.45 6.75 4.27
CA VAL A 42 -3.29 8.20 4.41
C VAL A 42 -4.26 8.85 3.43
N ASP A 43 -5.20 9.63 3.94
CA ASP A 43 -6.24 10.32 3.14
C ASP A 43 -6.94 9.36 2.15
N GLY A 44 -7.27 8.16 2.65
CA GLY A 44 -7.93 7.11 1.87
C GLY A 44 -7.00 6.26 0.98
N LYS A 45 -5.72 6.61 0.83
CA LYS A 45 -4.76 5.86 -0.01
C LYS A 45 -3.93 4.90 0.83
N TYR A 46 -3.87 3.64 0.42
CA TYR A 46 -2.98 2.65 1.05
C TYR A 46 -1.51 3.03 0.81
N VAL A 47 -0.69 3.03 1.86
CA VAL A 47 0.75 3.31 1.76
C VAL A 47 1.63 2.12 2.17
N GLY A 48 1.05 1.11 2.81
CA GLY A 48 1.76 -0.09 3.24
C GLY A 48 1.21 -0.67 4.55
N PRO A 49 1.77 -1.77 5.05
CA PRO A 49 1.43 -2.30 6.36
C PRO A 49 1.96 -1.41 7.50
N ALA A 50 1.25 -1.35 8.62
CA ALA A 50 1.64 -0.59 9.80
C ALA A 50 2.96 -1.11 10.42
N GLY A 51 3.30 -2.37 10.17
CA GLY A 51 4.62 -2.93 10.35
C GLY A 51 4.75 -4.29 9.67
N ARG A 52 5.98 -4.78 9.58
CA ARG A 52 6.27 -6.19 9.24
C ARG A 52 6.71 -6.92 10.51
N PHE A 53 6.76 -8.26 10.47
CA PHE A 53 7.07 -9.15 11.62
C PHE A 53 8.16 -8.63 12.58
N SER A 54 9.19 -7.93 12.09
CA SER A 54 10.27 -7.38 12.91
C SER A 54 10.62 -5.90 12.64
N VAL A 55 9.98 -5.23 11.67
CA VAL A 55 10.39 -3.89 11.22
C VAL A 55 9.22 -2.91 11.27
N PRO A 56 9.29 -1.89 12.15
CA PRO A 56 8.36 -0.76 12.11
C PRO A 56 8.64 0.09 10.86
N GLU A 57 7.68 0.13 9.95
CA GLU A 57 7.80 0.91 8.71
C GLU A 57 7.65 2.41 8.99
N LYS A 58 8.29 3.23 8.15
CA LYS A 58 7.98 4.66 8.08
C LYS A 58 7.64 5.00 6.64
N TYR A 59 6.59 5.78 6.45
CA TYR A 59 6.12 6.16 5.12
C TYR A 59 6.30 7.65 4.93
N ALA A 60 6.84 8.05 3.79
CA ALA A 60 6.90 9.45 3.39
C ALA A 60 5.47 9.94 3.13
N VAL A 61 5.13 11.10 3.68
CA VAL A 61 3.83 11.76 3.54
C VAL A 61 4.10 13.24 3.38
N ALA A 62 3.30 13.94 2.58
CA ALA A 62 3.41 15.41 2.47
C ALA A 62 3.36 16.05 3.87
N ALA A 63 4.01 17.20 4.04
CA ALA A 63 3.79 18.00 5.24
C ALA A 63 2.38 18.56 5.24
N GLY A 64 1.79 18.65 6.43
CA GLY A 64 0.39 19.05 6.61
C GLY A 64 -0.38 18.11 7.52
N ASP A 65 -1.67 18.38 7.64
CA ASP A 65 -2.58 17.56 8.43
C ASP A 65 -3.18 16.45 7.56
N HIS A 66 -3.09 15.22 8.04
CA HIS A 66 -3.55 14.03 7.33
C HIS A 66 -4.47 13.19 8.20
N GLU A 67 -5.47 12.58 7.57
CA GLU A 67 -6.24 11.51 8.20
C GLU A 67 -5.53 10.17 7.98
N ILE A 68 -5.34 9.45 9.08
CA ILE A 68 -4.71 8.13 9.09
C ILE A 68 -5.76 7.11 9.50
N VAL A 69 -5.94 6.08 8.66
CA VAL A 69 -6.84 4.96 8.94
C VAL A 69 -6.05 3.66 8.92
N LEU A 70 -6.22 2.85 9.96
CA LEU A 70 -5.62 1.52 10.07
C LEU A 70 -6.74 0.49 9.90
N ARG A 71 -6.56 -0.43 8.96
CA ARG A 71 -7.57 -1.44 8.62
C ARG A 71 -7.03 -2.85 8.75
N ASP A 72 -7.84 -3.72 9.33
CA ASP A 72 -7.64 -5.16 9.34
C ASP A 72 -9.02 -5.82 9.34
N PRO A 73 -9.29 -6.82 8.48
CA PRO A 73 -10.62 -7.42 8.38
C PRO A 73 -11.12 -8.06 9.68
N ARG A 74 -10.23 -8.35 10.64
CA ARG A 74 -10.52 -8.97 11.95
C ARG A 74 -10.80 -7.94 13.05
N PHE A 75 -10.76 -6.65 12.72
CA PHE A 75 -10.88 -5.56 13.69
C PHE A 75 -11.73 -4.38 13.17
N GLU A 76 -12.14 -3.50 14.07
CA GLU A 76 -12.70 -2.19 13.75
C GLU A 76 -11.59 -1.27 13.20
N ASP A 77 -11.94 -0.43 12.22
CA ASP A 77 -11.05 0.61 11.69
C ASP A 77 -10.63 1.57 12.81
N PHE A 78 -9.33 1.87 12.88
CA PHE A 78 -8.81 2.91 13.78
C PHE A 78 -8.50 4.16 12.97
N THR A 79 -9.08 5.29 13.36
CA THR A 79 -8.87 6.59 12.68
C THR A 79 -8.20 7.59 13.61
N THR A 80 -7.22 8.33 13.11
CA THR A 80 -6.58 9.43 13.83
C THR A 80 -6.13 10.53 12.86
N LYS A 81 -5.96 11.76 13.35
CA LYS A 81 -5.39 12.87 12.57
C LYS A 81 -3.98 13.14 13.04
N LEU A 82 -3.05 13.28 12.10
CA LEU A 82 -1.65 13.60 12.39
C LEU A 82 -1.23 14.86 11.65
N SER A 83 -0.46 15.70 12.32
CA SER A 83 0.25 16.81 11.69
C SER A 83 1.68 16.37 11.35
N VAL A 84 2.00 16.34 10.05
CA VAL A 84 3.28 15.92 9.51
C VAL A 84 4.14 17.16 9.25
N LYS A 85 5.36 17.16 9.78
CA LYS A 85 6.32 18.27 9.60
C LYS A 85 7.41 17.87 8.60
N PRO A 86 7.86 18.77 7.72
CA PRO A 86 8.92 18.47 6.74
C PRO A 86 10.16 17.88 7.41
N GLY A 87 10.71 16.81 6.83
CA GLY A 87 11.89 16.09 7.30
C GLY A 87 11.74 15.35 8.65
N LYS A 88 10.60 15.46 9.34
CA LYS A 88 10.40 14.85 10.67
C LYS A 88 9.57 13.58 10.59
N THR A 89 9.81 12.66 11.52
CA THR A 89 8.96 11.47 11.70
C THR A 89 7.92 11.71 12.80
N THR A 90 6.65 11.79 12.41
CA THR A 90 5.50 11.78 13.33
C THR A 90 5.20 10.34 13.73
N LYS A 91 5.42 10.01 15.01
CA LYS A 91 5.13 8.68 15.57
C LYS A 91 3.75 8.69 16.21
N PHE A 92 2.98 7.62 16.01
CA PHE A 92 1.69 7.45 16.68
C PHE A 92 1.52 6.01 17.17
N LYS A 93 0.69 5.83 18.20
CA LYS A 93 0.34 4.52 18.75
C LYS A 93 -1.09 4.17 18.37
N TYR A 94 -1.36 2.88 18.18
CA TYR A 94 -2.71 2.39 17.90
C TYR A 94 -2.97 1.04 18.60
N LYS A 95 -4.24 0.74 18.82
CA LYS A 95 -4.70 -0.58 19.25
C LYS A 95 -6.09 -0.79 18.65
N LEU A 96 -6.19 -1.68 17.68
CA LEU A 96 -7.47 -1.97 17.04
C LEU A 96 -8.33 -2.86 17.96
N LYS A 97 -9.64 -2.73 17.86
CA LYS A 97 -10.61 -3.52 18.60
C LYS A 97 -11.05 -4.72 17.75
N PRO A 98 -10.93 -5.96 18.24
CA PRO A 98 -11.38 -7.14 17.49
C PRO A 98 -12.88 -7.07 17.19
N VAL A 99 -13.29 -7.59 16.04
CA VAL A 99 -14.70 -7.82 15.71
C VAL A 99 -15.00 -9.32 15.69
N GLU A 100 -16.28 -9.70 15.73
CA GLU A 100 -16.66 -11.08 15.50
C GLU A 100 -16.26 -11.51 14.08
N THR A 101 -15.46 -12.56 13.99
CA THR A 101 -15.02 -13.13 12.72
C THR A 101 -15.94 -14.27 12.29
N PRO A 102 -16.06 -14.55 10.97
CA PRO A 102 -16.75 -15.73 10.49
C PRO A 102 -16.23 -17.00 11.17
N LYS A 103 -17.09 -18.01 11.33
CA LYS A 103 -16.75 -19.32 11.89
C LYS A 103 -16.55 -20.35 10.76
N PRO A 104 -15.73 -21.38 10.97
CA PRO A 104 -15.51 -22.43 9.97
C PRO A 104 -16.82 -23.16 9.61
N PRO A 105 -16.88 -23.85 8.45
CA PRO A 105 -15.74 -24.15 7.57
C PRO A 105 -15.32 -22.98 6.67
N PHE A 106 -14.04 -22.95 6.29
CA PHE A 106 -13.48 -21.94 5.38
C PHE A 106 -12.91 -22.59 4.13
N GLY A 107 -12.85 -21.83 3.04
CA GLY A 107 -11.86 -22.05 2.00
C GLY A 107 -10.61 -21.20 2.28
N ARG A 108 -9.45 -21.64 1.76
CA ARG A 108 -8.20 -20.90 1.86
C ARG A 108 -7.79 -20.37 0.50
N LEU A 109 -7.70 -19.05 0.34
CA LEU A 109 -7.13 -18.40 -0.83
C LEU A 109 -5.61 -18.26 -0.68
N ARG A 110 -4.86 -18.61 -1.72
CA ARG A 110 -3.40 -18.42 -1.80
C ARG A 110 -3.00 -17.82 -3.15
N PHE A 111 -1.80 -17.24 -3.20
CA PHE A 111 -1.24 -16.64 -4.40
C PHE A 111 0.05 -17.37 -4.83
N GLY A 112 0.16 -17.72 -6.11
CA GLY A 112 1.33 -18.41 -6.66
C GLY A 112 1.57 -19.79 -6.03
N GLY A 113 2.78 -20.32 -6.20
CA GLY A 113 3.21 -21.57 -5.56
C GLY A 113 2.78 -22.87 -6.24
N GLY A 114 1.86 -22.84 -7.21
CA GLY A 114 1.44 -23.99 -8.03
C GLY A 114 0.70 -25.11 -7.27
N GLU A 115 0.95 -25.22 -5.97
CA GLU A 115 0.49 -26.26 -5.06
C GLU A 115 -0.33 -25.67 -3.92
N ALA A 116 -1.09 -26.54 -3.24
CA ALA A 116 -1.93 -26.14 -2.11
C ALA A 116 -1.12 -25.58 -0.93
N GLU A 117 0.14 -26.00 -0.77
CA GLU A 117 1.05 -25.55 0.29
C GLU A 117 2.35 -25.02 -0.34
N SER A 118 2.86 -23.91 0.19
CA SER A 118 4.21 -23.43 -0.10
C SER A 118 4.96 -23.16 1.20
N PHE A 119 6.21 -23.63 1.28
CA PHE A 119 7.09 -23.35 2.42
C PHE A 119 7.73 -21.96 2.32
N ILE A 120 7.76 -21.36 1.12
CA ILE A 120 8.42 -20.08 0.83
C ILE A 120 7.39 -19.12 0.19
N SER A 121 7.34 -17.88 0.66
CA SER A 121 6.55 -16.84 -0.01
C SER A 121 7.18 -16.51 -1.35
N VAL A 122 6.51 -16.87 -2.45
CA VAL A 122 6.94 -16.46 -3.80
C VAL A 122 6.72 -14.96 -4.05
N THR A 123 6.05 -14.29 -3.12
CA THR A 123 5.73 -12.84 -3.12
C THR A 123 6.55 -12.08 -2.09
N THR A 124 7.69 -12.62 -1.65
CA THR A 124 8.57 -12.00 -0.65
C THR A 124 8.81 -10.53 -0.96
N GLY A 125 8.47 -9.66 -0.01
CA GLY A 125 8.65 -8.21 -0.12
C GLY A 125 7.49 -7.45 -0.76
N ASP A 126 6.56 -8.14 -1.44
CA ASP A 126 5.41 -7.50 -2.08
C ASP A 126 4.33 -7.10 -1.06
N ILE A 127 4.28 -5.81 -0.76
CA ILE A 127 3.30 -5.22 0.15
C ILE A 127 2.03 -4.73 -0.55
N SER A 128 1.80 -5.15 -1.79
CA SER A 128 0.62 -4.71 -2.53
C SER A 128 -0.66 -5.14 -1.79
N PRO A 129 -1.63 -4.23 -1.62
CA PRO A 129 -2.83 -4.49 -0.85
C PRO A 129 -3.74 -5.49 -1.57
N VAL A 130 -4.20 -6.49 -0.84
CA VAL A 130 -5.18 -7.46 -1.32
C VAL A 130 -6.57 -7.02 -0.88
N TYR A 131 -7.45 -6.85 -1.85
CA TYR A 131 -8.86 -6.51 -1.65
C TYR A 131 -9.76 -7.68 -2.02
N ILE A 132 -10.76 -7.92 -1.17
CA ILE A 132 -11.85 -8.88 -1.39
C ILE A 132 -13.15 -8.10 -1.28
N ASN A 133 -13.93 -8.07 -2.36
CA ASN A 133 -15.15 -7.24 -2.44
C ASN A 133 -14.89 -5.79 -1.99
N ASP A 134 -13.80 -5.20 -2.49
CA ASP A 134 -13.33 -3.84 -2.22
C ASP A 134 -12.89 -3.54 -0.77
N LYS A 135 -12.97 -4.51 0.14
CA LYS A 135 -12.42 -4.40 1.49
C LYS A 135 -10.99 -4.90 1.53
N PHE A 136 -10.12 -4.22 2.29
CA PHE A 136 -8.74 -4.64 2.51
C PHE A 136 -8.67 -5.89 3.39
N TYR A 137 -7.85 -6.87 3.00
CA TYR A 137 -7.69 -8.15 3.70
C TYR A 137 -6.24 -8.52 4.06
N GLY A 138 -5.30 -7.61 3.86
CA GLY A 138 -3.88 -7.84 4.07
C GLY A 138 -3.06 -7.46 2.85
N PHE A 139 -1.78 -7.77 2.87
CA PHE A 139 -0.88 -7.55 1.74
C PHE A 139 -0.34 -8.87 1.20
N LEU A 140 0.11 -8.85 -0.06
CA LEU A 140 0.38 -10.07 -0.82
C LEU A 140 1.40 -11.01 -0.14
N ASP A 141 2.51 -10.47 0.36
CA ASP A 141 3.54 -11.25 1.05
C ASP A 141 3.04 -11.92 2.35
N GLU A 142 2.24 -11.22 3.16
CA GLU A 142 1.64 -11.78 4.38
C GLU A 142 0.82 -13.03 4.08
N LEU A 143 0.01 -12.96 3.02
CA LEU A 143 -0.93 -14.00 2.64
C LEU A 143 -0.28 -15.19 1.92
N ASN A 144 1.03 -15.17 1.67
CA ASN A 144 1.69 -16.23 0.92
C ASN A 144 2.78 -16.98 1.69
N ASN A 145 2.94 -16.72 2.99
CA ASN A 145 3.87 -17.47 3.82
C ASN A 145 3.38 -18.92 4.11
N ARG A 146 4.26 -19.76 4.66
CA ARG A 146 3.93 -21.14 5.07
C ARG A 146 2.78 -21.16 6.06
N GLY A 147 1.74 -21.96 5.79
CA GLY A 147 0.52 -21.99 6.62
C GLY A 147 -0.32 -20.70 6.56
N GLY A 148 0.13 -19.69 5.81
CA GLY A 148 -0.62 -18.49 5.50
C GLY A 148 -1.68 -18.74 4.42
N GLY A 149 -2.17 -17.66 3.84
CA GLY A 149 -3.36 -17.64 3.00
C GLY A 149 -4.49 -16.90 3.68
N LEU A 150 -5.47 -16.50 2.88
CA LEU A 150 -6.65 -15.82 3.37
C LEU A 150 -7.78 -16.83 3.58
N LEU A 151 -8.26 -16.95 4.82
CA LEU A 151 -9.42 -17.78 5.15
C LEU A 151 -10.70 -16.96 5.00
N LEU A 152 -11.62 -17.46 4.18
CA LEU A 152 -12.95 -16.88 4.00
C LEU A 152 -14.00 -17.99 4.02
N PRO A 153 -15.25 -17.67 4.36
CA PRO A 153 -16.37 -18.57 4.10
C PRO A 153 -16.38 -19.07 2.65
N PRO A 154 -16.96 -20.25 2.36
CA PRO A 154 -17.17 -20.67 0.99
C PRO A 154 -18.04 -19.67 0.24
N GLY A 155 -17.67 -19.38 -1.01
CA GLY A 155 -18.36 -18.37 -1.82
C GLY A 155 -17.50 -17.84 -2.95
N THR A 156 -18.11 -17.01 -3.80
CA THR A 156 -17.42 -16.30 -4.88
C THR A 156 -17.16 -14.87 -4.46
N TYR A 157 -15.93 -14.40 -4.68
CA TYR A 157 -15.45 -13.10 -4.23
C TYR A 157 -14.74 -12.37 -5.37
N LYS A 158 -14.86 -11.04 -5.40
CA LYS A 158 -14.05 -10.18 -6.27
C LYS A 158 -12.69 -9.96 -5.63
N LEU A 159 -11.65 -10.50 -6.25
CA LEU A 159 -10.27 -10.32 -5.81
C LEU A 159 -9.60 -9.21 -6.61
N ARG A 160 -9.00 -8.24 -5.92
CA ARG A 160 -8.15 -7.20 -6.52
C ARG A 160 -6.82 -7.06 -5.81
N CYS A 161 -5.72 -6.98 -6.55
CA CYS A 161 -4.38 -6.65 -6.05
C CYS A 161 -3.55 -6.09 -7.21
N SER A 162 -3.06 -4.85 -7.07
CA SER A 162 -2.13 -4.24 -8.02
C SER A 162 -0.71 -4.54 -7.58
N SER A 163 -0.21 -5.73 -7.92
CA SER A 163 1.07 -6.24 -7.44
C SER A 163 2.24 -5.50 -8.08
N THR A 164 3.15 -5.01 -7.25
CA THR A 164 4.42 -4.41 -7.70
C THR A 164 5.35 -5.39 -8.39
N LEU A 165 5.19 -6.71 -8.15
CA LEU A 165 6.05 -7.76 -8.72
C LEU A 165 5.39 -8.58 -9.84
N PHE A 166 4.05 -8.66 -9.83
CA PHE A 166 3.27 -9.57 -10.68
C PHE A 166 2.19 -8.85 -11.50
N GLY A 167 2.06 -7.53 -11.38
CA GLY A 167 1.08 -6.74 -12.11
C GLY A 167 -0.35 -6.84 -11.55
N GLU A 168 -1.33 -6.47 -12.36
CA GLU A 168 -2.73 -6.43 -11.94
C GLU A 168 -3.34 -7.82 -11.80
N ILE A 169 -3.87 -8.10 -10.62
CA ILE A 169 -4.72 -9.26 -10.33
C ILE A 169 -6.12 -8.70 -10.09
N ASN A 170 -7.04 -8.97 -11.02
CA ASN A 170 -8.42 -8.51 -10.92
C ASN A 170 -9.34 -9.58 -11.52
N GLN A 171 -9.89 -10.45 -10.66
CA GLN A 171 -10.70 -11.58 -11.08
C GLN A 171 -11.66 -12.02 -9.98
N ASP A 172 -12.70 -12.76 -10.35
CA ASP A 172 -13.54 -13.45 -9.37
C ASP A 172 -12.84 -14.77 -8.95
N VAL A 173 -12.91 -15.11 -7.66
CA VAL A 173 -12.37 -16.36 -7.09
C VAL A 173 -13.45 -17.09 -6.31
N THR A 174 -13.57 -18.40 -6.50
CA THR A 174 -14.55 -19.23 -5.78
C THR A 174 -13.86 -20.13 -4.78
N LEU A 175 -14.18 -19.95 -3.51
CA LEU A 175 -13.64 -20.74 -2.40
C LEU A 175 -14.63 -21.84 -2.02
N THR A 176 -14.11 -23.05 -1.81
CA THR A 176 -14.87 -24.19 -1.29
C THR A 176 -14.39 -24.53 0.12
N ALA A 177 -15.32 -24.97 0.98
CA ALA A 177 -15.00 -25.43 2.33
C ALA A 177 -13.87 -26.48 2.32
N ASN A 178 -12.90 -26.29 3.20
CA ASN A 178 -11.75 -27.16 3.43
C ASN A 178 -10.85 -27.38 2.19
N LYS A 179 -10.96 -26.51 1.18
CA LYS A 179 -10.10 -26.53 -0.01
C LYS A 179 -9.21 -25.30 -0.08
N VAL A 180 -8.08 -25.46 -0.76
CA VAL A 180 -7.20 -24.37 -1.14
C VAL A 180 -7.53 -23.95 -2.56
N THR A 181 -7.75 -22.65 -2.76
CA THR A 181 -7.87 -22.03 -4.08
C THR A 181 -6.60 -21.23 -4.34
N VAL A 182 -5.85 -21.61 -5.37
CA VAL A 182 -4.59 -20.96 -5.74
C VAL A 182 -4.84 -20.01 -6.89
N VAL A 183 -4.49 -18.74 -6.70
CA VAL A 183 -4.44 -17.73 -7.76
C VAL A 183 -3.03 -17.74 -8.33
N PRO A 184 -2.81 -18.23 -9.56
CA PRO A 184 -1.47 -18.28 -10.14
C PRO A 184 -0.92 -16.86 -10.29
N LEU A 185 0.38 -16.72 -10.00
CA LEU A 185 1.12 -15.47 -10.22
C LEU A 185 2.10 -15.69 -11.36
N SER A 186 1.99 -14.87 -12.41
CA SER A 186 2.95 -14.81 -13.49
C SER A 186 3.54 -13.41 -13.55
N LYS A 187 4.87 -13.29 -13.64
CA LYS A 187 5.46 -12.01 -14.04
C LYS A 187 4.95 -11.71 -15.44
N GLY A 188 4.29 -10.56 -15.63
CA GLY A 188 3.90 -10.11 -16.96
C GLY A 188 5.12 -10.16 -17.88
N LYS A 189 4.91 -10.59 -19.14
CA LYS A 189 5.95 -10.53 -20.17
C LYS A 189 6.40 -9.10 -20.42
#